data_AF-X0V8P2-F1
#
_entry.id   AF-X0V8P2-F1
#
_cell.length_a   1.000
_cell.length_b   1.000
_cell.length_c   1.000
_cell.angle_alpha   90.00
_cell.angle_beta   90.00
_cell.angle_gamma   90.00
#
_symmetry.space_group_name_H-M   'P 1'
#
loop_
_entity.id
_entity.type
_entity.pdbx_description
1 polymer ?
#
loop_
_entity_poly.entity_id
_entity_poly.type
_entity_poly.pdbx_seq_one_letter_code
_entity_poly.pdbx_strand_id
1 'polypeptide(L)'
;MKLRGFAVCLALSFGALALMSCTRQSKEEITVLMRMMPAQDRYFRTNVLAVFEKQHNCRINVAWFNNQWDIERLLKLDAKKRNPEIALVKTPFEMTRVLANKGLMKTLHEVVDSTQVTQDMAEYHQLASGLGFVYGKPYYFPRKLETRILFY
;
A
#
# COMPACT_ATOMS: atom_id res chain seq x y z
N MET A 1 -1.69 -60.70 28.15
CA MET A 1 -0.76 -59.71 27.53
C MET A 1 -1.49 -58.91 26.44
N LYS A 2 -2.19 -57.84 26.83
CA LYS A 2 -2.98 -56.94 25.95
C LYS A 2 -2.32 -55.55 25.88
N LEU A 3 -1.08 -55.46 25.40
CA LEU A 3 -0.32 -54.19 25.34
C LEU A 3 0.04 -53.72 23.92
N ARG A 4 -0.28 -54.49 22.88
CA ARG A 4 0.10 -54.17 21.48
C ARG A 4 -0.96 -53.41 20.68
N GLY A 5 -2.23 -53.41 21.10
CA GLY A 5 -3.32 -52.75 20.36
C GLY A 5 -3.45 -51.25 20.60
N PHE A 6 -3.00 -50.74 21.75
CA PHE A 6 -3.18 -49.33 22.14
C PHE A 6 -2.15 -48.39 21.50
N ALA A 7 -0.93 -48.89 21.24
CA ALA A 7 0.15 -48.10 20.65
C ALA A 7 -0.11 -47.73 19.17
N VAL A 8 -0.83 -48.59 18.43
CA VAL A 8 -1.10 -48.38 17.00
C VAL A 8 -2.14 -47.27 16.78
N CYS A 9 -3.13 -47.14 17.66
CA CYS A 9 -4.15 -46.08 17.55
C CYS A 9 -3.60 -44.68 17.93
N LEU A 10 -2.61 -44.61 18.82
CA LEU A 10 -1.98 -43.34 19.22
C LEU A 10 -1.03 -42.79 18.13
N ALA A 11 -0.37 -43.67 17.38
CA ALA A 11 0.50 -43.29 16.26
C ALA A 11 -0.28 -42.81 15.03
N LEU A 12 -1.45 -43.42 14.76
CA LEU A 12 -2.35 -43.01 13.65
C LEU A 12 -3.04 -41.66 13.91
N SER A 13 -3.28 -41.30 15.17
CA SER A 13 -3.89 -40.01 15.54
C SER A 13 -2.89 -38.84 15.45
N PHE A 14 -1.60 -39.06 15.69
CA PHE A 14 -0.56 -38.03 15.48
C PHE A 14 -0.25 -37.78 13.99
N GLY A 15 -0.36 -38.80 13.12
CA GLY A 15 -0.19 -38.63 11.67
C GLY A 15 -1.32 -37.82 11.01
N ALA A 16 -2.54 -37.91 11.52
CA ALA A 16 -3.69 -37.17 10.99
C ALA A 16 -3.66 -35.67 11.32
N LEU A 17 -3.10 -35.26 12.47
CA LEU A 17 -2.95 -33.85 12.82
C LEU A 17 -1.85 -33.13 12.01
N ALA A 18 -0.83 -33.84 11.53
CA ALA A 18 0.26 -33.25 10.73
C ALA A 18 -0.18 -32.83 9.32
N LEU A 19 -1.28 -33.38 8.79
CA LEU A 19 -1.78 -33.06 7.44
C LEU A 19 -2.80 -31.91 7.41
N MET A 20 -3.30 -31.44 8.56
CA MET A 20 -4.31 -30.36 8.61
C MET A 20 -3.73 -28.95 8.78
N SER A 21 -2.41 -28.79 8.93
CA SER A 21 -1.81 -27.48 9.29
C SER A 21 -1.13 -26.73 8.15
N CYS A 22 -1.33 -27.12 6.88
CA CYS A 22 -0.94 -26.31 5.72
C CYS A 22 -2.08 -25.38 5.28
N THR A 23 -2.60 -24.56 6.19
CA THR A 23 -3.44 -23.42 5.79
C THR A 23 -2.50 -22.37 5.22
N ARG A 24 -2.38 -22.32 3.88
CA ARG A 24 -1.58 -21.32 3.17
C ARG A 24 -2.17 -19.94 3.49
N GLN A 25 -1.59 -19.25 4.46
CA GLN A 25 -1.98 -17.91 4.86
C GLN A 25 -1.90 -17.03 3.59
N SER A 26 -3.06 -16.62 3.07
CA SER A 26 -3.13 -15.78 1.88
C SER A 26 -2.45 -14.46 2.21
N LYS A 27 -1.38 -14.12 1.48
CA LYS A 27 -0.74 -12.82 1.64
C LYS A 27 -1.71 -11.74 1.21
N GLU A 28 -1.81 -10.68 1.99
CA GLU A 28 -2.55 -9.49 1.57
C GLU A 28 -1.88 -8.90 0.34
N GLU A 29 -2.66 -8.64 -0.70
CA GLU A 29 -2.18 -8.06 -1.95
C GLU A 29 -2.79 -6.67 -2.14
N ILE A 30 -1.93 -5.68 -2.37
CA ILE A 30 -2.35 -4.31 -2.68
C ILE A 30 -1.67 -3.80 -3.94
N THR A 31 -2.33 -2.89 -4.64
CA THR A 31 -1.76 -2.21 -5.80
C THR A 31 -1.41 -0.76 -5.45
N VAL A 32 -0.19 -0.36 -5.81
CA VAL A 32 0.23 1.04 -5.79
C VAL A 32 0.28 1.57 -7.21
N LEU A 33 -0.47 2.65 -7.46
CA LEU A 33 -0.54 3.32 -8.76
C LEU A 33 0.47 4.47 -8.80
N MET A 34 1.48 4.39 -9.65
CA MET A 34 2.51 5.43 -9.71
C MET A 34 3.16 5.56 -11.09
N ARG A 35 3.82 6.69 -11.34
CA ARG A 35 4.72 6.88 -12.49
C ARG A 35 6.11 7.25 -12.02
N MET A 36 7.12 6.56 -12.57
CA MET A 36 8.54 6.75 -12.27
C MET A 36 9.37 6.54 -13.54
N MET A 37 10.59 7.10 -13.54
CA MET A 37 11.57 6.76 -14.58
C MET A 37 12.01 5.29 -14.43
N PRO A 38 12.39 4.59 -15.52
CA PRO A 38 12.73 3.17 -15.46
C PRO A 38 13.80 2.81 -14.41
N ALA A 39 14.83 3.64 -14.25
CA ALA A 39 15.86 3.41 -13.23
C ALA A 39 15.32 3.53 -11.80
N GLN A 40 14.42 4.48 -11.54
CA GLN A 40 13.76 4.65 -10.24
C GLN A 40 12.80 3.49 -9.95
N ASP A 41 12.07 3.01 -10.96
CA ASP A 41 11.18 1.86 -10.83
C ASP A 41 11.94 0.58 -10.46
N ARG A 42 13.05 0.29 -11.15
CA ARG A 42 13.92 -0.82 -10.79
C ARG A 42 14.42 -0.72 -9.35
N TYR A 43 14.92 0.45 -8.95
CA TYR A 43 15.39 0.65 -7.59
C TYR A 43 14.27 0.45 -6.57
N PHE A 44 13.10 1.03 -6.82
CA PHE A 44 11.94 0.95 -5.93
C PHE A 44 11.48 -0.50 -5.73
N ARG A 45 11.37 -1.28 -6.82
CA ARG A 45 10.96 -2.69 -6.73
C ARG A 45 11.97 -3.53 -5.96
N THR A 46 13.25 -3.39 -6.26
CA THR A 46 14.29 -4.27 -5.70
C THR A 46 14.67 -3.90 -4.27
N ASN A 47 14.72 -2.61 -3.93
CA ASN A 47 15.29 -2.16 -2.65
C ASN A 47 14.24 -1.65 -1.67
N VAL A 48 13.08 -1.21 -2.14
CA VAL A 48 12.02 -0.68 -1.26
C VAL A 48 10.91 -1.72 -1.11
N LEU A 49 10.28 -2.14 -2.21
CA LEU A 49 9.14 -3.06 -2.15
C LEU A 49 9.54 -4.46 -1.68
N ALA A 50 10.62 -5.05 -2.21
CA ALA A 50 11.03 -6.39 -1.80
C ALA A 50 11.35 -6.48 -0.29
N VAL A 51 11.94 -5.41 0.27
CA VAL A 51 12.21 -5.31 1.71
C VAL A 51 10.91 -5.15 2.49
N PHE A 52 10.02 -4.25 2.06
CA PHE A 52 8.72 -4.02 2.69
C PHE A 52 7.84 -5.28 2.67
N GLU A 53 7.69 -5.94 1.53
CA GLU A 53 6.92 -7.19 1.37
C GLU A 53 7.43 -8.29 2.29
N LYS A 54 8.75 -8.39 2.47
CA LYS A 54 9.36 -9.36 3.39
C LYS A 54 9.09 -9.01 4.85
N GLN A 55 9.19 -7.73 5.22
CA GLN A 55 8.96 -7.26 6.59
C GLN A 55 7.48 -7.38 7.01
N HIS A 56 6.55 -7.12 6.09
CA HIS A 56 5.12 -7.06 6.39
C HIS A 56 4.31 -8.27 5.89
N ASN A 57 4.96 -9.28 5.32
CA ASN A 57 4.33 -10.49 4.78
C ASN A 57 3.17 -10.23 3.81
N CYS A 58 3.32 -9.21 2.96
CA CYS A 58 2.33 -8.79 1.98
C CYS A 58 2.89 -8.89 0.55
N ARG A 59 2.05 -8.62 -0.44
CA ARG A 59 2.42 -8.45 -1.84
C ARG A 59 1.99 -7.07 -2.32
N ILE A 60 2.90 -6.37 -3.00
CA ILE A 60 2.66 -5.05 -3.57
C ILE A 60 2.81 -5.13 -5.08
N ASN A 61 1.69 -4.97 -5.76
CA ASN A 61 1.65 -4.77 -7.20
C ASN A 61 1.90 -3.29 -7.51
N VAL A 62 2.60 -3.01 -8.61
CA VAL A 62 2.81 -1.63 -9.08
C VAL A 62 2.17 -1.49 -10.43
N ALA A 63 1.14 -0.64 -10.49
CA ALA A 63 0.48 -0.22 -11.71
C ALA A 63 0.99 1.16 -12.13
N TRP A 64 0.94 1.43 -13.44
CA TRP A 64 1.43 2.68 -14.01
C TRP A 64 0.31 3.45 -14.71
N PHE A 65 0.46 4.77 -14.76
CA PHE A 65 -0.34 5.67 -15.58
C PHE A 65 0.55 6.46 -16.54
N ASN A 66 0.00 6.83 -17.70
CA ASN A 66 0.75 7.54 -18.73
C ASN A 66 0.67 9.05 -18.52
N ASN A 67 -0.53 9.59 -18.31
CA ASN A 67 -0.72 11.00 -17.98
C ASN A 67 -1.36 11.15 -16.58
N GLN A 68 -1.27 12.34 -15.99
CA GLN A 68 -1.83 12.57 -14.65
C GLN A 68 -3.36 12.47 -14.59
N TRP A 69 -4.05 12.74 -15.70
CA TRP A 69 -5.51 12.67 -15.80
C TRP A 69 -6.03 11.23 -15.84
N ASP A 70 -5.20 10.27 -16.25
CA ASP A 70 -5.51 8.83 -16.24
C ASP A 70 -5.76 8.34 -14.82
N ILE A 71 -5.17 8.99 -13.80
CA ILE A 71 -5.34 8.61 -12.40
C ILE A 71 -6.83 8.59 -12.04
N GLU A 72 -7.57 9.64 -12.39
CA GLU A 72 -9.01 9.72 -12.12
C GLU A 72 -9.77 8.56 -12.76
N ARG A 73 -9.49 8.30 -14.05
CA ARG A 73 -10.15 7.23 -14.81
C ARG A 73 -9.83 5.87 -14.20
N LEU A 74 -8.58 5.61 -13.88
CA LEU A 74 -8.12 4.34 -13.30
C LEU A 74 -8.75 4.10 -11.92
N LEU A 75 -8.80 5.11 -11.05
CA LEU A 75 -9.45 5.00 -9.74
C LEU A 75 -10.96 4.75 -9.86
N LYS A 76 -11.64 5.44 -10.79
CA LYS A 76 -13.06 5.19 -11.06
C LYS A 76 -13.34 3.79 -11.59
N LEU A 77 -12.45 3.25 -12.41
CA LEU A 77 -12.57 1.87 -12.92
C LEU A 77 -12.33 0.86 -11.81
N ASP A 78 -11.31 1.08 -10.98
CA ASP A 78 -10.99 0.19 -9.85
C ASP A 78 -12.09 0.18 -8.79
N ALA A 79 -12.65 1.34 -8.45
CA ALA A 79 -13.76 1.47 -7.50
C ALA A 79 -15.05 0.76 -7.96
N LYS A 80 -15.20 0.45 -9.25
CA LYS A 80 -16.34 -0.31 -9.80
C LYS A 80 -16.11 -1.82 -9.78
N LYS A 81 -14.89 -2.29 -9.51
CA LYS A 81 -14.62 -3.73 -9.38
C LYS A 81 -15.32 -4.25 -8.13
N ARG A 82 -15.66 -5.54 -8.14
CA ARG A 82 -16.16 -6.23 -6.95
C ARG A 82 -15.16 -6.15 -5.79
N ASN A 83 -13.87 -6.26 -6.11
CA ASN A 83 -12.75 -6.12 -5.19
C ASN A 83 -11.79 -5.05 -5.76
N PRO A 84 -11.88 -3.79 -5.32
CA PRO A 84 -10.90 -2.76 -5.65
C PRO A 84 -9.53 -3.12 -5.06
N GLU A 85 -8.46 -2.83 -5.81
CA GLU A 85 -7.10 -3.27 -5.47
C GLU A 85 -6.13 -2.10 -5.27
N ILE A 86 -6.46 -0.90 -5.77
CA ILE A 86 -5.58 0.27 -5.67
C ILE A 86 -5.69 0.85 -4.26
N ALA A 87 -4.66 0.63 -3.45
CA ALA A 87 -4.59 1.10 -2.08
C ALA A 87 -3.86 2.45 -1.93
N LEU A 88 -2.90 2.72 -2.81
CA LEU A 88 -2.06 3.93 -2.73
C LEU A 88 -1.78 4.48 -4.13
N VAL A 89 -1.75 5.80 -4.24
CA VAL A 89 -1.45 6.49 -5.49
C VAL A 89 -0.35 7.52 -5.25
N LYS A 90 0.68 7.51 -6.10
CA LYS A 90 1.63 8.63 -6.18
C LYS A 90 1.02 9.71 -7.07
N THR A 91 0.38 10.67 -6.43
CA THR A 91 -0.31 11.78 -7.10
C THR A 91 0.61 12.98 -7.33
N PRO A 92 0.59 13.61 -8.52
CA PRO A 92 1.06 14.99 -8.68
C PRO A 92 0.26 15.93 -7.79
N PHE A 93 0.91 16.97 -7.28
CA PHE A 93 0.29 17.91 -6.33
C PHE A 93 -0.98 18.55 -6.89
N GLU A 94 -0.95 18.90 -8.18
CA GLU A 94 -2.07 19.51 -8.91
C GLU A 94 -3.31 18.60 -8.96
N MET A 95 -3.11 17.27 -8.90
CA MET A 95 -4.21 16.29 -8.95
C MET A 95 -4.82 16.02 -7.58
N THR A 96 -4.11 16.27 -6.48
CA THR A 96 -4.59 15.96 -5.12
C THR A 96 -5.93 16.63 -4.83
N ARG A 97 -6.05 17.93 -5.11
CA ARG A 97 -7.32 18.67 -4.90
C ARG A 97 -8.44 18.16 -5.82
N VAL A 98 -8.12 17.84 -7.08
CA VAL A 98 -9.10 17.33 -8.05
C VAL A 98 -9.68 16.00 -7.58
N LEU A 99 -8.84 15.07 -7.12
CA LEU A 99 -9.26 13.76 -6.68
C LEU A 99 -10.01 13.82 -5.35
N ALA A 100 -9.56 14.64 -4.40
CA ALA A 100 -10.26 14.89 -3.13
C ALA A 100 -11.67 15.45 -3.36
N ASN A 101 -11.82 16.45 -4.24
CA ASN A 101 -13.12 17.04 -4.60
C ASN A 101 -14.10 16.02 -5.18
N LYS A 102 -13.57 15.03 -5.91
CA LYS A 102 -14.36 13.98 -6.55
C LYS A 102 -14.62 12.78 -5.65
N GLY A 103 -14.19 12.83 -4.38
CA GLY A 103 -14.33 11.72 -3.43
C GLY A 103 -13.50 10.48 -3.80
N LEU A 104 -12.44 10.66 -4.60
CA LEU A 104 -11.58 9.56 -5.06
C LEU A 104 -10.36 9.35 -4.16
N MET A 105 -10.22 10.13 -3.09
CA MET A 105 -9.20 9.97 -2.06
C MET A 105 -9.87 9.98 -0.70
N LYS A 106 -9.40 9.09 0.18
CA LYS A 106 -9.69 9.17 1.61
C LYS A 106 -8.74 10.17 2.26
N THR A 107 -9.18 10.80 3.34
CA THR A 107 -8.27 11.52 4.23
C THR A 107 -7.33 10.55 4.92
N LEU A 108 -6.15 11.02 5.35
CA LEU A 108 -5.19 10.18 6.05
C LEU A 108 -5.75 9.66 7.39
N HIS A 109 -6.60 10.44 8.06
CA HIS A 109 -7.29 10.04 9.30
C HIS A 109 -8.32 8.91 9.11
N GLU A 110 -8.80 8.69 7.88
CA GLU A 110 -9.68 7.55 7.57
C GLU A 110 -8.89 6.26 7.31
N VAL A 111 -7.56 6.35 7.20
CA VAL A 111 -6.67 5.23 6.85
C VAL A 111 -5.77 4.85 8.03
N VAL A 112 -5.26 5.85 8.75
CA VAL A 112 -4.30 5.70 9.85
C VAL A 112 -4.83 6.47 11.08
N ASP A 113 -4.48 6.01 12.28
CA ASP A 113 -4.82 6.69 13.52
C ASP A 113 -4.45 8.19 13.50
N SER A 114 -5.32 9.02 14.08
CA SER A 114 -5.16 10.48 14.02
C SER A 114 -3.88 10.96 14.69
N THR A 115 -3.47 10.32 15.79
CA THR A 115 -2.24 10.66 16.51
C THR A 115 -1.02 10.37 15.64
N GLN A 116 -1.01 9.20 15.00
CA GLN A 116 0.08 8.79 14.11
C GLN A 116 0.18 9.72 12.91
N VAL A 117 -0.95 10.09 12.27
CA VAL A 117 -0.95 11.05 11.16
C VAL A 117 -0.34 12.39 11.58
N THR A 118 -0.68 12.90 12.77
CA THR A 118 -0.10 14.15 13.27
C THR A 118 1.40 14.03 13.52
N GLN A 119 1.85 12.91 14.09
CA GLN A 119 3.27 12.64 14.32
C GLN A 119 4.04 12.57 13.00
N ASP A 120 3.57 11.76 12.06
CA ASP A 120 4.19 11.59 10.75
C ASP A 120 4.26 12.92 9.99
N MET A 121 3.17 13.71 10.01
CA MET A 121 3.13 15.01 9.34
C MET A 121 4.09 16.03 9.97
N ALA A 122 4.39 15.91 11.26
CA ALA A 122 5.32 16.81 11.96
C ALA A 122 6.79 16.56 11.59
N GLU A 123 7.13 15.40 11.02
CA GLU A 123 8.48 15.10 10.54
C GLU A 123 8.84 15.90 9.28
N TYR A 124 7.84 16.41 8.55
CA TYR A 124 8.05 17.14 7.31
C TYR A 124 8.31 18.63 7.56
N HIS A 125 9.12 19.22 6.68
CA HIS A 125 9.30 20.68 6.65
C HIS A 125 7.94 21.39 6.54
N GLN A 126 7.76 22.50 7.27
CA GLN A 126 6.46 23.20 7.37
C GLN A 126 5.85 23.52 6.00
N LEU A 127 6.66 24.02 5.06
CA LEU A 127 6.21 24.29 3.68
C LEU A 127 5.69 23.04 2.96
N ALA A 128 6.29 21.88 3.20
CA ALA A 128 5.83 20.62 2.61
C ALA A 128 4.54 20.15 3.30
N SER A 129 4.51 20.16 4.63
CA SER A 129 3.37 19.69 5.42
C SER A 129 2.06 20.40 5.04
N GLY A 130 2.11 21.72 4.80
CA GLY A 130 0.96 22.51 4.38
C GLY A 130 0.36 22.08 3.03
N LEU A 131 1.18 21.54 2.11
CA LEU A 131 0.71 21.02 0.81
C LEU A 131 -0.10 19.72 0.95
N GLY A 132 -0.02 19.04 2.09
CA GLY A 132 -0.76 17.81 2.37
C GLY A 132 -2.25 18.03 2.64
N PHE A 133 -2.68 19.28 2.85
CA PHE A 133 -4.03 19.61 3.30
C PHE A 133 -4.96 20.05 2.16
N VAL A 134 -6.16 19.49 2.15
CA VAL A 134 -7.27 19.93 1.30
C VAL A 134 -8.49 20.16 2.19
N TYR A 135 -9.07 21.36 2.14
CA TYR A 135 -10.16 21.80 3.02
C TYR A 135 -9.87 21.60 4.52
N GLY A 136 -8.63 21.86 4.94
CA GLY A 136 -8.20 21.71 6.34
C GLY A 136 -8.04 20.27 6.81
N LYS A 137 -8.17 19.27 5.93
CA LYS A 137 -7.94 17.85 6.25
C LYS A 137 -6.69 17.31 5.54
N PRO A 138 -5.91 16.44 6.19
CA PRO A 138 -4.73 15.85 5.54
C PRO A 138 -5.16 14.73 4.58
N TYR A 139 -4.80 14.88 3.31
CA TYR A 139 -5.07 13.89 2.25
C TYR A 139 -3.79 13.27 1.68
N TYR A 140 -2.64 13.90 1.90
CA TYR A 140 -1.44 13.62 1.14
C TYR A 140 -0.19 13.80 2.00
N PHE A 141 0.70 12.80 1.96
CA PHE A 141 2.05 12.93 2.50
C PHE A 141 2.99 13.51 1.44
N PRO A 142 3.58 14.70 1.67
CA PRO A 142 4.46 15.35 0.71
C PRO A 142 5.80 14.63 0.61
N ARG A 143 6.09 14.05 -0.57
CA ARG A 143 7.35 13.31 -0.78
C ARG A 143 8.55 14.21 -1.04
N LYS A 144 8.35 15.33 -1.76
CA LYS A 144 9.44 16.22 -2.20
C LYS A 144 8.92 17.62 -2.45
N LEU A 145 9.78 18.61 -2.21
CA LEU A 145 9.62 19.97 -2.71
C LEU A 145 10.61 20.16 -3.86
N GLU A 146 10.11 20.68 -4.98
CA GLU A 146 10.94 20.97 -6.15
C GLU A 146 10.74 22.43 -6.54
N THR A 147 11.84 23.07 -6.95
CA THR A 147 11.81 24.43 -7.48
C THR A 147 12.54 24.45 -8.81
N ARG A 148 12.13 25.36 -9.69
CA ARG A 148 12.80 25.56 -10.98
C ARG A 148 14.09 26.34 -10.72
N ILE A 149 15.18 25.84 -11.26
CA ILE A 149 16.47 26.53 -11.28
C ILE A 149 16.81 26.90 -12.72
N LEU A 150 17.47 28.04 -12.91
CA LEU A 150 18.11 28.34 -14.18
C LEU A 150 19.46 27.63 -14.18
N PHE A 151 19.68 26.76 -15.16
CA PHE A 151 20.99 26.18 -15.42
C PHE A 151 21.59 26.93 -16.59
N TYR A 152 22.76 27.53 -16.40
CA TYR A 152 23.51 28.26 -17.42
C TYR A 152 24.96 27.79 -17.45
#